data_AF-A0AA96S9Y6-F1
#
_entry.id   AF-A0AA96S9Y6-F1
#
_cell.length_a   1.000
_cell.length_b   1.000
_cell.length_c   1.000
_cell.angle_alpha   90.00
_cell.angle_beta   90.00
_cell.angle_gamma   90.00
#
_symmetry.space_group_name_H-M   'P 1'
#
loop_
_entity.id
_entity.type
_entity.pdbx_description
1 polymer ?
#
loop_
_entity_poly.entity_id
_entity_poly.type
_entity_poly.pdbx_seq_one_letter_code
_entity_poly.pdbx_strand_id
1 'polypeptide(L)'
;MNKKALSEQEWVYDYVRNRQDPLPLVLGTRGTWGVSGKKSIILVAFTLPDIIVLRDLHNAAQNPIRKMTYKDIVYFAVNIVDKKQVESIIDDWKER
;
A
#
# COMPACT_ATOMS: atom_id res chain seq x y z
N MET A 1 -22.18 15.66 -3.85
CA MET A 1 -21.17 15.37 -2.81
C MET A 1 -19.80 15.35 -3.46
N ASN A 2 -18.93 16.31 -3.11
CA ASN A 2 -17.56 16.35 -3.60
C ASN A 2 -16.79 15.21 -2.90
N LYS A 3 -16.60 14.06 -3.56
CA LYS A 3 -15.86 12.92 -3.01
C LYS A 3 -14.39 13.31 -2.94
N LYS A 4 -13.97 13.90 -1.81
CA LYS A 4 -12.55 14.16 -1.54
C LYS A 4 -11.82 12.82 -1.60
N ALA A 5 -10.82 12.69 -2.46
CA ALA A 5 -9.97 11.50 -2.50
C ALA A 5 -9.23 11.40 -1.16
N LEU A 6 -9.30 10.24 -0.52
CA LEU A 6 -8.55 9.97 0.71
C LEU A 6 -7.07 9.85 0.37
N SER A 7 -6.21 10.41 1.20
CA SER A 7 -4.78 10.12 1.21
C SER A 7 -4.49 8.70 1.72
N GLU A 8 -3.26 8.21 1.50
CA GLU A 8 -2.83 6.89 1.98
C GLU A 8 -3.03 6.79 3.50
N GLN A 9 -2.61 7.83 4.21
CA GLN A 9 -2.70 7.92 5.66
C GLN A 9 -4.15 7.91 6.15
N GLU A 10 -5.04 8.70 5.52
CA GLU A 10 -6.47 8.73 5.86
C GLU A 10 -7.12 7.36 5.61
N TRP A 11 -6.81 6.72 4.49
CA TRP A 11 -7.37 5.41 4.15
C TRP A 11 -6.92 4.33 5.14
N VAL A 12 -5.62 4.26 5.44
CA VAL A 12 -5.06 3.28 6.39
C VAL A 12 -5.62 3.51 7.79
N TYR A 13 -5.78 4.77 8.20
CA TYR A 13 -6.40 5.11 9.48
C TYR A 13 -7.83 4.57 9.59
N ASP A 14 -8.65 4.82 8.58
CA ASP A 14 -10.03 4.36 8.55
C ASP A 14 -10.13 2.83 8.49
N TYR A 15 -9.18 2.17 7.82
CA TYR A 15 -9.10 0.70 7.78
C TYR A 15 -8.79 0.11 9.16
N VAL A 16 -7.77 0.64 9.86
CA VAL A 16 -7.30 0.11 11.14
C VAL A 16 -8.31 0.37 12.25
N ARG A 17 -8.87 1.58 12.32
CA ARG A 17 -9.78 1.98 13.40
C ARG A 17 -10.99 1.07 13.57
N ASN A 18 -11.41 0.42 12.49
CA ASN A 18 -12.59 -0.44 12.46
C ASN A 18 -12.26 -1.93 12.65
N ARG A 19 -11.02 -2.29 13.02
CA ARG A 19 -10.56 -3.67 13.13
C ARG A 19 -9.78 -3.91 14.41
N GLN A 20 -10.03 -5.06 15.04
CA GLN A 20 -9.29 -5.51 16.21
C GLN A 20 -7.88 -6.03 15.82
N ASP A 21 -7.80 -6.80 14.74
CA ASP A 21 -6.57 -7.36 14.19
C ASP A 21 -6.45 -7.03 12.69
N PRO A 22 -5.89 -5.86 12.34
CA PRO A 22 -5.79 -5.43 10.95
C PRO A 22 -4.73 -6.26 10.20
N LEU A 23 -5.08 -6.77 9.02
CA LEU A 23 -4.17 -7.56 8.19
C LEU A 23 -3.37 -6.66 7.23
N PRO A 24 -2.14 -7.05 6.84
CA PRO A 24 -1.43 -6.40 5.75
C PRO A 24 -2.28 -6.28 4.49
N LEU A 25 -2.09 -5.20 3.74
CA LEU A 25 -2.93 -4.87 2.60
C LEU A 25 -2.14 -4.23 1.46
N VAL A 26 -2.73 -4.30 0.27
CA VAL A 26 -2.18 -3.71 -0.96
C VAL A 26 -3.17 -2.68 -1.49
N LEU A 27 -2.74 -1.42 -1.56
CA LEU A 27 -3.50 -0.34 -2.17
C LEU A 27 -3.11 -0.18 -3.63
N GLY A 28 -4.05 0.29 -4.46
CA GLY A 28 -3.76 0.61 -5.86
C GLY A 28 -3.66 -0.60 -6.78
N THR A 29 -4.15 -1.78 -6.39
CA THR A 29 -4.10 -3.04 -7.16
C THR A 29 -4.73 -2.96 -8.56
N ARG A 30 -5.49 -1.90 -8.87
CA ARG A 30 -6.03 -1.61 -10.22
C ARG A 30 -5.53 -0.29 -10.80
N GLY A 31 -4.37 0.19 -10.36
CA GLY A 31 -3.85 1.51 -10.70
C GLY A 31 -4.71 2.66 -10.16
N THR A 32 -5.51 2.39 -9.12
CA THR A 32 -6.44 3.35 -8.49
C THR A 32 -5.73 4.33 -7.58
N TRP A 33 -4.43 4.14 -7.32
CA TRP A 33 -3.63 5.03 -6.51
C TRP A 33 -2.60 5.78 -7.35
N GLY A 34 -2.51 7.10 -7.12
CA GLY A 34 -1.57 7.97 -7.80
C GLY A 34 -0.59 8.59 -6.82
N VAL A 35 0.72 8.43 -7.06
CA VAL A 35 1.78 9.18 -6.38
C VAL A 35 2.47 10.06 -7.42
N SER A 36 2.44 11.38 -7.21
CA SER A 36 3.04 12.37 -8.14
C SER A 36 2.59 12.20 -9.60
N GLY A 37 1.29 11.91 -9.81
CA GLY A 37 0.70 11.74 -11.16
C GLY A 37 1.01 10.40 -11.83
N LYS A 38 1.72 9.48 -11.17
CA LYS A 38 2.01 8.13 -11.67
C LYS A 38 1.17 7.09 -10.94
N LYS A 39 0.74 6.06 -11.66
CA LYS A 39 0.12 4.87 -11.05
C LYS A 39 1.09 4.28 -10.04
N SER A 40 0.55 3.88 -8.90
CA SER A 40 1.33 3.35 -7.80
C SER A 40 0.59 2.22 -7.11
N ILE A 41 1.36 1.28 -6.60
CA ILE A 41 0.89 0.27 -5.65
C ILE A 41 1.57 0.58 -4.32
N ILE A 42 0.80 0.53 -3.24
CA ILE A 42 1.33 0.75 -1.89
C ILE A 42 1.09 -0.53 -1.09
N LEU A 43 2.16 -1.16 -0.66
CA LEU A 43 2.11 -2.26 0.29
C LEU A 43 2.06 -1.66 1.69
N VAL A 44 1.17 -2.14 2.55
CA VAL A 44 0.99 -1.64 3.92
C VAL A 44 0.96 -2.82 4.89
N ALA A 45 1.69 -2.69 5.99
CA ALA A 45 1.68 -3.64 7.09
C ALA A 45 1.84 -2.92 8.44
N PHE A 46 1.42 -3.58 9.52
CA PHE A 46 1.40 -2.99 10.87
C PHE A 46 2.60 -3.40 11.72
N THR A 47 3.46 -4.27 11.18
CA THR A 47 4.74 -4.66 11.79
C THR A 47 5.86 -4.62 10.74
N LEU A 48 7.10 -4.50 11.21
CA LEU A 48 8.27 -4.53 10.34
C LEU A 48 8.49 -5.91 9.67
N PRO A 49 8.34 -7.04 10.37
CA PRO A 49 8.43 -8.36 9.73
C PRO A 49 7.40 -8.53 8.59
N ASP A 50 6.15 -8.13 8.81
CA ASP A 50 5.09 -8.31 7.81
C ASP A 50 5.36 -7.49 6.55
N ILE A 51 5.85 -6.25 6.68
CA ILE A 51 6.14 -5.45 5.49
C ILE A 51 7.34 -5.99 4.71
N ILE A 52 8.33 -6.60 5.38
CA ILE A 52 9.47 -7.25 4.72
C ILE A 52 8.98 -8.43 3.89
N VAL A 53 8.17 -9.31 4.49
CA VAL A 53 7.59 -10.46 3.79
C VAL A 53 6.71 -10.00 2.63
N LEU A 54 5.81 -9.04 2.86
CA LEU A 54 4.91 -8.53 1.83
C LEU A 54 5.67 -7.88 0.66
N ARG A 55 6.76 -7.17 0.95
CA ARG A 55 7.65 -6.57 -0.04
C ARG A 55 8.34 -7.63 -0.89
N ASP A 56 8.84 -8.70 -0.28
CA ASP A 56 9.53 -9.77 -0.98
C ASP A 56 8.56 -10.57 -1.88
N LEU A 57 7.33 -10.83 -1.40
CA LEU A 57 6.27 -11.47 -2.19
C LEU A 57 5.88 -10.70 -3.47
N HIS A 58 6.09 -9.38 -3.49
CA HIS A 58 5.79 -8.52 -4.64
C HIS A 58 7.04 -8.09 -5.43
N ASN A 59 8.17 -8.81 -5.26
CA ASN A 59 9.44 -8.51 -5.90
C ASN A 59 9.92 -7.06 -5.70
N ALA A 60 9.56 -6.45 -4.57
CA ALA A 60 9.81 -5.04 -4.27
C ALA A 60 10.99 -4.85 -3.29
N ALA A 61 11.91 -5.82 -3.22
CA ALA A 61 13.01 -5.83 -2.23
C ALA A 61 13.89 -4.56 -2.27
N GLN A 62 14.03 -3.95 -3.45
CA GLN A 62 14.80 -2.71 -3.65
C GLN A 62 14.04 -1.45 -3.24
N ASN A 63 12.72 -1.55 -3.02
CA ASN A 63 11.89 -0.43 -2.64
C ASN A 63 12.05 -0.14 -1.13
N PRO A 64 12.22 1.13 -0.74
CA PRO A 64 12.44 1.49 0.65
C PRO A 64 11.17 1.27 1.47
N ILE A 65 11.35 0.71 2.67
CA ILE A 65 10.31 0.64 3.68
C ILE A 65 10.24 2.00 4.38
N ARG A 66 9.06 2.60 4.38
CA ARG A 66 8.75 3.83 5.11
C ARG A 66 8.03 3.48 6.40
N LYS A 67 8.50 4.01 7.53
CA LYS A 67 7.73 4.02 8.78
C LYS A 67 6.84 5.27 8.78
N MET A 68 5.54 5.07 8.96
CA MET A 68 4.54 6.11 8.93
C MET A 68 3.89 6.23 10.29
N THR A 69 3.78 7.46 10.79
CA THR A 69 2.99 7.79 11.98
C THR A 69 1.86 8.71 11.55
N TYR A 70 0.63 8.37 11.91
CA TYR A 70 -0.53 9.20 11.63
C TYR A 70 -1.54 9.10 12.75
N LYS A 71 -1.84 10.24 13.40
CA LYS A 71 -2.64 10.29 14.63
C LYS A 71 -2.09 9.30 15.67
N ASP A 72 -2.90 8.33 16.07
CA ASP A 72 -2.64 7.32 17.08
C ASP A 72 -2.14 5.98 16.51
N ILE A 73 -1.89 5.86 15.19
CA ILE A 73 -1.39 4.63 14.57
C ILE A 73 0.03 4.78 14.01
N VAL A 74 0.75 3.66 14.03
CA VAL A 74 2.03 3.48 13.34
C VAL A 74 1.88 2.31 12.37
N TYR A 75 2.36 2.49 11.13
CA TYR A 75 2.40 1.43 10.14
C TYR A 75 3.65 1.55 9.27
N PHE A 76 3.90 0.52 8.47
CA PHE A 76 4.98 0.48 7.51
C PHE A 76 4.42 0.39 6.10
N ALA A 77 5.03 1.11 5.17
CA ALA A 77 4.59 1.15 3.79
C ALA A 77 5.74 1.08 2.80
N VAL A 78 5.48 0.47 1.65
CA VAL A 78 6.40 0.42 0.51
C VAL A 78 5.66 0.91 -0.73
N ASN A 79 6.25 1.89 -1.43
CA ASN A 79 5.69 2.40 -2.68
C ASN A 79 6.36 1.71 -3.85
N ILE A 80 5.53 1.17 -4.74
CA ILE A 80 5.92 0.60 -6.02
C ILE A 80 5.42 1.56 -7.08
N VAL A 81 6.36 2.26 -7.74
CA VAL A 81 6.08 3.28 -8.76
C VAL A 81 6.76 2.98 -10.09
N ASP A 82 7.59 1.93 -10.15
CA ASP A 82 8.14 1.47 -11.41
C ASP A 82 7.00 0.92 -12.28
N LYS A 83 6.90 1.43 -13.50
CA LYS A 83 5.77 1.13 -14.39
C LYS A 83 5.67 -0.37 -14.69
N LYS A 84 6.79 -1.02 -15.00
CA LYS A 84 6.80 -2.45 -15.35
C LYS A 84 6.39 -3.30 -14.15
N GLN A 85 6.88 -2.95 -12.96
CA GLN A 85 6.52 -3.64 -11.73
C GLN A 85 5.04 -3.44 -11.37
N VAL A 86 4.51 -2.21 -11.50
CA VAL A 86 3.10 -1.92 -11.29
C VAL A 86 2.22 -2.69 -12.27
N GLU A 87 2.57 -2.71 -13.56
CA GLU A 87 1.83 -3.43 -14.59
C GLU A 87 1.85 -4.94 -14.34
N SER A 88 3.00 -5.51 -14.00
CA SER A 88 3.14 -6.93 -13.64
C SER A 88 2.22 -7.31 -12.48
N ILE A 89 2.22 -6.54 -11.39
CA ILE A 89 1.35 -6.82 -10.25
C ILE A 89 -0.13 -6.66 -10.62
N ILE A 90 -0.49 -5.66 -11.44
CA ILE A 90 -1.87 -5.49 -11.88
C ILE A 90 -2.32 -6.70 -12.72
N ASP A 91 -1.46 -7.19 -13.61
CA ASP A 91 -1.79 -8.29 -14.52
C ASP A 91 -1.90 -9.63 -13.77
N ASP A 92 -0.98 -9.92 -12.83
CA ASP A 92 -1.05 -11.11 -11.96
C ASP A 92 -2.39 -11.23 -11.19
N TRP A 93 -2.99 -10.08 -10.87
CA TRP A 93 -4.26 -10.00 -10.14
C TRP A 93 -5.50 -10.00 -11.05
N LYS A 94 -5.36 -9.81 -12.36
CA LYS A 94 -6.46 -9.96 -13.32
C LYS A 94 -6.73 -11.42 -13.66
N GLU A 95 -5.72 -12.28 -13.54
CA GLU A 95 -5.81 -13.71 -13.86
C GLU A 95 -6.35 -14.56 -12.69
N ARG A 96 -6.75 -13.94 -11.57
CA ARG A 96 -7.39 -14.56 -10.41
C ARG A 96 -8.82 -14.08 -10.23
#